data_AF-A0AAJ4ATE9-F1
#
_entry.id   AF-A0AAJ4ATE9-F1
#
_cell.length_a   1.000
_cell.length_b   1.000
_cell.length_c   1.000
_cell.angle_alpha   90.00
_cell.angle_beta   90.00
_cell.angle_gamma   90.00
#
_symmetry.space_group_name_H-M   'P 1'
#
loop_
_entity.id
_entity.type
_entity.pdbx_description
1 polymer ?
#
loop_
_entity_poly.entity_id
_entity_poly.type
_entity_poly.pdbx_seq_one_letter_code
_entity_poly.pdbx_strand_id
1 'polypeptide(L)'
;MIYITIDGDDIGQMIASSYFKNDLNELSRINQVVNEKTSLISDFLSTQGFNIIFCAADGVAGYSEGETVDEITLFEEIKSIAEPELHFSAGIGATLQESYIALLSAKSSGKCCLHKFSVLN
;
A
#
# COMPACT_ATOMS: atom_id res chain seq x y z
N MET A 1 2.41 8.41 -17.98
CA MET A 1 1.46 8.09 -16.89
C MET A 1 1.86 6.79 -16.23
N ILE A 2 1.98 6.82 -14.91
CA ILE A 2 2.25 5.66 -14.05
C ILE A 2 1.17 5.61 -12.99
N TYR A 3 0.58 4.44 -12.79
CA TYR A 3 -0.38 4.16 -11.73
C TYR A 3 0.29 3.34 -10.64
N ILE A 4 -0.04 3.67 -9.39
CA ILE A 4 0.36 2.89 -8.22
C ILE A 4 -0.88 2.51 -7.42
N THR A 5 -0.88 1.29 -6.91
CA THR A 5 -1.88 0.78 -5.97
C THR A 5 -1.16 0.09 -4.83
N ILE A 6 -1.44 0.51 -3.61
CA ILE A 6 -0.84 0.05 -2.36
C ILE A 6 -1.96 -0.50 -1.50
N ASP A 7 -1.72 -1.61 -0.82
CA ASP A 7 -2.69 -2.20 0.10
C ASP A 7 -1.99 -2.89 1.27
N GLY A 8 -2.51 -2.69 2.47
CA GLY A 8 -1.91 -3.20 3.71
C GLY A 8 -1.91 -4.72 3.76
N ASP A 9 -0.87 -5.28 4.34
CA ASP A 9 -0.70 -6.72 4.47
C ASP A 9 -1.27 -7.21 5.81
N ASP A 10 -2.08 -8.27 5.75
CA ASP A 10 -2.66 -8.94 6.92
C ASP A 10 -3.59 -8.10 7.81
N ILE A 11 -3.96 -6.89 7.41
CA ILE A 11 -4.86 -6.00 8.16
C ILE A 11 -6.18 -6.69 8.53
N GLY A 12 -6.82 -7.35 7.57
CA GLY A 12 -8.04 -8.11 7.81
C GLY A 12 -7.87 -9.24 8.84
N GLN A 13 -6.70 -9.90 8.86
CA GLN A 13 -6.39 -10.94 9.85
C GLN A 13 -6.13 -10.35 11.24
N MET A 14 -5.44 -9.21 11.32
CA MET A 14 -5.22 -8.48 12.56
C MET A 14 -6.56 -8.06 13.19
N ILE A 15 -7.45 -7.47 12.39
CA ILE A 15 -8.81 -7.09 12.81
C ILE A 15 -9.59 -8.32 13.30
N ALA A 16 -9.58 -9.42 12.53
CA ALA A 16 -10.27 -10.64 12.91
C ALA A 16 -9.74 -11.23 14.23
N SER A 17 -8.42 -11.17 14.47
CA SER A 17 -7.79 -11.62 15.71
C SER A 17 -8.33 -10.87 16.93
N SER A 18 -8.50 -9.55 16.82
CA SER A 18 -9.07 -8.72 17.88
C SER A 18 -10.51 -9.11 18.21
N TYR A 19 -11.34 -9.39 17.19
CA TYR A 19 -12.70 -9.90 17.40
C TYR A 19 -12.71 -11.27 18.10
N PHE A 20 -11.87 -12.22 17.65
CA PHE A 20 -11.81 -13.54 18.27
C PHE A 20 -11.35 -13.51 19.73
N LYS A 21 -10.55 -12.51 20.11
CA LYS A 21 -10.05 -12.32 21.48
C LYS A 21 -10.92 -11.40 22.33
N ASN A 22 -11.99 -10.81 21.77
CA ASN A 22 -12.73 -9.71 22.38
C ASN A 22 -11.82 -8.55 22.84
N ASP A 23 -10.77 -8.26 22.07
CA ASP A 23 -9.79 -7.23 22.40
C ASP A 23 -10.17 -5.88 21.77
N LEU A 24 -10.97 -5.11 22.51
CA LEU A 24 -11.43 -3.78 22.08
C LEU A 24 -10.28 -2.80 21.88
N ASN A 25 -9.26 -2.86 22.74
CA ASN A 25 -8.14 -1.94 22.70
C ASN A 25 -7.29 -2.18 21.46
N GLU A 26 -6.99 -3.46 21.17
CA GLU A 26 -6.22 -3.80 19.99
C GLU A 26 -6.97 -3.48 18.70
N LEU A 27 -8.29 -3.72 18.64
CA LEU A 27 -9.09 -3.32 17.49
C LEU A 27 -9.04 -1.80 17.24
N SER A 28 -9.17 -1.01 18.31
CA SER A 28 -9.07 0.46 18.22
C SER A 28 -7.66 0.90 17.80
N ARG A 29 -6.61 0.27 18.34
CA ARG A 29 -5.21 0.54 18.02
C ARG A 29 -4.92 0.26 16.54
N ILE A 30 -5.35 -0.90 16.03
CA ILE A 30 -5.18 -1.27 14.61
C ILE A 30 -5.84 -0.21 13.72
N ASN A 31 -7.08 0.17 14.00
CA ASN A 31 -7.77 1.19 13.20
C ASN A 31 -7.02 2.53 13.21
N GLN A 32 -6.51 2.97 14.36
CA GLN A 32 -5.74 4.21 14.44
C GLN A 32 -4.46 4.13 13.62
N VAL A 33 -3.66 3.07 13.81
CA VAL A 33 -2.39 2.88 13.11
C VAL A 33 -2.60 2.76 11.60
N VAL A 34 -3.58 1.97 11.15
CA VAL A 34 -3.90 1.83 9.72
C VAL A 34 -4.24 3.19 9.11
N ASN A 35 -5.15 3.96 9.71
CA ASN A 35 -5.51 5.27 9.18
C ASN A 35 -4.32 6.25 9.16
N GLU A 36 -3.49 6.25 10.20
CA GLU A 36 -2.29 7.09 10.28
C GLU A 36 -1.29 6.74 9.18
N LYS A 37 -0.92 5.46 9.04
CA LYS A 37 0.07 5.02 8.04
C LYS A 37 -0.44 5.21 6.62
N THR A 38 -1.69 4.88 6.34
CA THR A 38 -2.30 5.09 5.02
C THR A 38 -2.30 6.58 4.64
N SER A 39 -2.60 7.48 5.59
CA SER A 39 -2.53 8.93 5.37
C SER A 39 -1.10 9.39 5.08
N LEU A 40 -0.12 8.94 5.86
CA LEU A 40 1.29 9.30 5.65
C LEU A 40 1.83 8.82 4.30
N ILE A 41 1.44 7.62 3.87
CA ILE A 41 1.78 7.08 2.54
C ILE A 41 1.16 7.94 1.44
N SER A 42 -0.11 8.33 1.58
CA SER A 42 -0.80 9.22 0.63
C SER A 42 -0.12 10.58 0.53
N ASP A 43 0.26 11.18 1.66
CA ASP A 43 0.98 12.45 1.69
C ASP A 43 2.35 12.32 1.04
N PHE A 44 3.10 11.27 1.36
CA PHE A 44 4.39 10.95 0.73
C PHE A 44 4.25 10.84 -0.79
N LEU A 45 3.33 10.02 -1.30
CA LEU A 45 3.09 9.88 -2.74
C LEU A 45 2.74 11.22 -3.40
N SER A 46 1.96 12.07 -2.71
CA SER A 46 1.65 13.42 -3.19
C SER A 46 2.92 14.28 -3.32
N THR A 47 3.85 14.20 -2.36
CA THR A 47 5.16 14.88 -2.48
C THR A 47 6.03 14.36 -3.61
N GLN A 48 5.84 13.09 -4.01
CA GLN A 48 6.51 12.47 -5.16
C GLN A 48 5.83 12.80 -6.50
N GLY A 49 4.79 13.65 -6.50
CA GLY A 49 4.11 14.07 -7.73
C GLY A 49 3.05 13.09 -8.22
N PHE A 50 2.50 12.26 -7.34
CA PHE A 50 1.30 11.49 -7.62
C PHE A 50 0.03 12.29 -7.28
N ASN A 51 -0.97 12.20 -8.14
CA ASN A 51 -2.34 12.58 -7.85
C ASN A 51 -3.04 11.39 -7.19
N ILE A 52 -3.44 11.56 -5.93
CA ILE A 52 -4.13 10.52 -5.17
C ILE A 52 -5.60 10.49 -5.58
N ILE A 53 -6.09 9.29 -5.93
CA ILE A 53 -7.49 9.06 -6.34
C ILE A 53 -8.24 8.17 -5.34
N PHE A 54 -7.51 7.47 -4.46
CA PHE A 54 -8.07 6.63 -3.41
C PHE A 54 -7.12 6.62 -2.20
N CYS A 55 -7.66 6.85 -1.01
CA CYS A 55 -6.95 6.72 0.26
C CYS A 55 -7.99 6.39 1.33
N ALA A 56 -8.18 5.11 1.63
CA ALA A 56 -9.17 4.66 2.60
C ALA A 56 -8.78 3.30 3.17
N ALA A 57 -9.11 3.09 4.44
CA ALA A 57 -8.71 1.89 5.20
C ALA A 57 -7.20 1.67 5.07
N ASP A 58 -6.79 0.54 4.50
CA ASP A 58 -5.41 0.13 4.28
C ASP A 58 -4.95 0.30 2.82
N GLY A 59 -5.75 0.94 1.97
CA GLY A 59 -5.48 1.09 0.56
C GLY A 59 -5.18 2.53 0.14
N VAL A 60 -4.19 2.70 -0.74
CA VAL A 60 -3.86 3.96 -1.41
C VAL A 60 -3.69 3.72 -2.91
N ALA A 61 -4.32 4.54 -3.74
CA ALA A 61 -4.09 4.52 -5.18
C ALA A 61 -3.94 5.94 -5.74
N GLY A 62 -3.04 6.07 -6.71
CA GLY A 62 -2.75 7.33 -7.36
C GLY A 62 -2.09 7.14 -8.72
N TYR A 63 -1.90 8.25 -9.42
CA TYR A 63 -1.18 8.26 -10.69
C TYR A 63 -0.27 9.47 -10.80
N SER A 64 0.84 9.32 -11.52
CA SER A 64 1.71 10.43 -11.91
C SER A 64 1.71 10.58 -13.43
N GLU A 65 1.81 11.82 -13.92
CA GLU A 65 1.96 12.11 -15.35
C GLU A 65 3.34 11.72 -15.89
N GLY A 66 4.32 11.47 -15.01
CA GLY A 66 5.67 11.05 -15.38
C GLY A 66 5.75 9.73 -16.15
N GLU A 67 6.89 9.51 -16.79
CA GLU A 67 7.22 8.28 -17.53
C GLU A 67 8.01 7.26 -16.71
N THR A 68 8.66 7.70 -15.63
CA THR A 68 9.51 6.85 -14.77
C THR A 68 9.35 7.21 -13.31
N VAL A 69 9.41 6.21 -12.44
CA VAL A 69 9.44 6.34 -10.98
C VAL A 69 10.60 5.48 -10.49
N ASP A 70 11.36 5.96 -9.51
CA ASP A 70 12.36 5.13 -8.82
C ASP A 70 11.61 4.20 -7.84
N GLU A 71 11.27 3.02 -8.32
CA GLU A 71 10.44 2.04 -7.62
C GLU A 71 11.12 1.53 -6.34
N ILE A 72 12.46 1.48 -6.33
CA ILE A 72 13.23 0.98 -5.19
C ILE A 72 13.17 2.01 -4.07
N THR A 73 13.56 3.26 -4.35
CA THR A 73 13.51 4.32 -3.34
C THR A 73 12.08 4.57 -2.87
N LEU A 74 11.11 4.57 -3.78
CA LEU A 74 9.71 4.74 -3.42
C LEU A 74 9.23 3.70 -2.42
N PHE A 75 9.55 2.43 -2.67
CA PHE A 75 9.05 1.35 -1.82
C PHE A 75 9.77 1.25 -0.48
N GLU A 76 11.07 1.56 -0.44
CA GLU A 76 11.81 1.64 0.84
C GLU A 76 11.29 2.76 1.74
N GLU A 77 10.90 3.91 1.18
CA GLU A 77 10.24 4.98 1.96
C GLU A 77 8.86 4.54 2.47
N ILE A 78 8.05 3.85 1.64
CA ILE A 78 6.76 3.29 2.06
C ILE A 78 6.95 2.31 3.23
N LYS A 79 7.95 1.44 3.17
CA LYS A 79 8.28 0.55 4.29
C LYS A 79 8.70 1.33 5.53
N SER A 80 9.58 2.32 5.38
CA SER A 80 10.05 3.13 6.51
C SER A 80 8.92 3.89 7.20
N ILE A 81 7.87 4.27 6.47
CA ILE A 81 6.68 4.89 7.06
C ILE A 81 5.86 3.87 7.87
N ALA A 82 5.67 2.67 7.31
CA ALA A 82 4.78 1.64 7.86
C ALA A 82 5.39 0.83 9.01
N GLU A 83 6.69 0.52 8.93
CA GLU A 83 7.39 -0.32 9.90
C GLU A 83 7.62 0.40 11.23
N PRO A 84 7.70 -0.35 12.35
CA PRO A 84 7.58 -1.80 12.47
C PRO A 84 6.14 -2.30 12.64
N GLU A 85 5.15 -1.41 12.49
CA GLU A 85 3.79 -1.65 12.96
C GLU A 85 2.93 -2.37 11.91
N LEU A 86 3.12 -2.03 10.63
CA LEU A 86 2.39 -2.57 9.49
C LEU A 86 3.35 -2.89 8.34
N HIS A 87 2.88 -3.71 7.40
CA HIS A 87 3.51 -3.91 6.11
C HIS A 87 2.52 -3.59 5.00
N PHE A 88 3.03 -3.19 3.85
CA PHE A 88 2.24 -2.90 2.66
C PHE A 88 2.86 -3.59 1.46
N SER A 89 2.00 -4.02 0.55
CA SER A 89 2.39 -4.45 -0.78
C SER A 89 1.94 -3.41 -1.79
N ALA A 90 2.68 -3.27 -2.89
CA ALA A 90 2.41 -2.28 -3.92
C ALA A 90 2.47 -2.88 -5.33
N GLY A 91 1.71 -2.30 -6.23
CA GLY A 91 1.72 -2.62 -7.66
C GLY A 91 1.84 -1.36 -8.50
N ILE A 92 2.70 -1.40 -9.52
CA ILE A 92 2.89 -0.33 -10.49
C ILE A 92 2.52 -0.81 -11.89
N GLY A 93 1.83 0.04 -12.66
CA GLY A 93 1.43 -0.23 -14.05
C GLY A 93 1.19 1.03 -14.87
N ALA A 94 1.05 0.88 -16.19
CA ALA A 94 0.69 1.97 -17.10
C ALA A 94 -0.81 2.31 -17.03
N THR A 95 -1.63 1.43 -16.45
CA THR A 95 -3.05 1.64 -16.19
C THR A 95 -3.41 1.25 -14.76
N LEU A 96 -4.55 1.72 -14.26
CA LEU A 96 -5.10 1.32 -12.97
C LEU A 96 -5.34 -0.21 -12.87
N GLN A 97 -5.70 -0.85 -13.99
CA GLN A 97 -5.86 -2.30 -14.04
C GLN A 97 -4.52 -3.01 -13.83
N GLU A 98 -3.48 -2.56 -14.53
CA GLU A 98 -2.14 -3.14 -14.44
C GLU A 98 -1.53 -2.98 -13.05
N SER A 99 -1.68 -1.80 -12.43
CA SER A 99 -1.20 -1.57 -11.07
C SER A 99 -1.89 -2.50 -10.06
N TYR A 100 -3.19 -2.75 -10.23
CA TYR A 100 -3.92 -3.69 -9.39
C TYR A 100 -3.50 -5.15 -9.61
N ILE A 101 -3.30 -5.59 -10.87
CA ILE A 101 -2.80 -6.95 -11.14
C ILE A 101 -1.40 -7.15 -10.55
N ALA A 102 -0.53 -6.14 -10.66
CA ALA A 102 0.80 -6.19 -10.06
C ALA A 102 0.72 -6.28 -8.52
N LEU A 103 -0.18 -5.52 -7.88
CA LEU A 103 -0.43 -5.62 -6.44
C LEU A 103 -0.87 -7.03 -6.02
N LEU A 104 -1.80 -7.64 -6.76
CA LEU A 104 -2.25 -9.01 -6.47
C LEU A 104 -1.10 -10.01 -6.55
N SER A 105 -0.20 -9.83 -7.52
CA SER A 105 1.01 -10.64 -7.63
C SER A 105 1.93 -10.42 -6.41
N ALA A 106 2.19 -9.18 -6.01
CA ALA A 106 3.00 -8.86 -4.84
C ALA A 106 2.46 -9.53 -3.56
N LYS A 107 1.15 -9.42 -3.32
CA LYS A 107 0.49 -10.04 -2.16
C LYS A 107 0.54 -11.56 -2.17
N SER A 108 0.52 -12.17 -3.35
CA SER A 108 0.56 -13.62 -3.51
C SER A 108 1.98 -14.18 -3.45
N SER A 109 3.01 -13.36 -3.70
CA SER A 109 4.43 -13.74 -3.76
C SER A 109 5.17 -13.62 -2.42
N GLY A 110 4.47 -13.37 -1.32
CA GLY A 110 5.05 -13.29 0.03
C GLY A 110 4.82 -11.98 0.76
N LYS A 111 4.16 -10.99 0.13
CA LYS A 111 3.82 -9.68 0.70
C LYS A 111 5.05 -8.81 0.98
N CYS A 112 4.85 -7.58 1.47
CA CYS A 112 5.90 -6.61 1.74
C CYS A 112 6.83 -6.38 0.55
N CYS A 113 6.28 -6.39 -0.66
CA CYS A 113 7.01 -6.15 -1.90
C CYS A 113 6.24 -5.24 -2.86
N LEU A 114 6.98 -4.64 -3.79
CA LEU A 114 6.45 -3.91 -4.92
C LEU A 114 6.68 -4.72 -6.19
N HIS A 115 5.62 -4.96 -6.95
CA HIS A 115 5.73 -5.56 -8.28
C HIS A 115 5.38 -4.54 -9.36
N LYS A 116 6.04 -4.66 -10.52
CA LYS A 116 5.74 -3.90 -11.72
C LYS A 116 5.13 -4.80 -12.77
N PHE A 117 3.98 -4.40 -13.32
CA PHE A 117 3.26 -5.21 -14.30
C PHE A 117 4.10 -5.59 -15.51
N SER A 118 4.93 -4.67 -16.02
CA SER A 118 5.76 -4.91 -17.22
C SER A 118 6.84 -5.99 -17.04
N VAL A 119 7.11 -6.44 -15.81
CA VAL A 119 8.11 -7.48 -15.49
C VAL A 119 7.43 -8.84 -15.20
N LEU A 120 6.09 -8.85 -15.08
CA LEU A 120 5.31 -10.06 -14.84
C LEU A 120 4.92 -10.81 -16.13
N ASN A 121 5.12 -10.19 -17.30
CA ASN A 121 4.86 -10.75 -18.64
C ASN A 121 6.15 -11.07 -19.40
#